data_AF-A0A833TVN9-F1
#
_entry.id   AF-A0A833TVN9-F1
#
_cell.length_a   1.000
_cell.length_b   1.000
_cell.length_c   1.000
_cell.angle_alpha   90.00
_cell.angle_beta   90.00
_cell.angle_gamma   90.00
#
_symmetry.space_group_name_H-M   'P 1'
#
loop_
_entity.id
_entity.type
_entity.pdbx_description
1 polymer ?
#
loop_
_entity_poly.entity_id
_entity_poly.type
_entity_poly.pdbx_seq_one_letter_code
_entity_poly.pdbx_strand_id
1 'polypeptide(L)'
;WILGGEFRRSKFLTSYNKQADNPCETVGLLGVAWAFGGMIFILVYSTAGISGGHINPAVTFGLLLIRKVSLIRAIAYMVAQCLGAICGVGIVKGILEDYYEDVGGGANTVSPLYSKGTALGAEIIGTFVLVYTVLSAT
;
A
#
# COMPACT_ATOMS: atom_id res chain seq x y z
N TRP A 1 -4.46 -2.68 5.05
CA TRP A 1 -5.26 -1.50 4.61
C TRP A 1 -6.54 -1.33 5.43
N ILE A 2 -6.52 -1.18 6.78
CA ILE A 2 -7.65 -0.55 7.52
C ILE A 2 -7.38 -0.23 9.01
N LEU A 3 -6.22 -0.54 9.62
CA LEU A 3 -6.06 -0.38 11.09
C LEU A 3 -4.87 0.49 11.59
N GLY A 4 -4.69 1.66 10.98
CA GLY A 4 -3.84 2.73 11.52
C GLY A 4 -4.61 3.83 12.29
N GLY A 5 -5.85 3.55 12.68
CA GLY A 5 -6.92 4.53 12.89
C GLY A 5 -6.82 5.51 14.06
N GLU A 6 -5.92 5.37 15.04
CA GLU A 6 -5.70 6.41 16.07
C GLU A 6 -4.29 7.02 16.08
N PHE A 7 -3.23 6.26 15.80
CA PHE A 7 -1.89 6.87 15.66
C PHE A 7 -1.80 7.78 14.43
N ARG A 8 -2.44 7.38 13.32
CA ARG A 8 -2.59 8.24 12.14
C ARG A 8 -3.59 9.36 12.43
N ARG A 9 -4.54 9.18 13.35
CA ARG A 9 -5.52 10.23 13.73
C ARG A 9 -4.86 11.35 14.51
N SER A 10 -3.91 11.10 15.43
CA SER A 10 -3.27 12.22 16.15
C SER A 10 -2.41 13.07 15.22
N LYS A 11 -1.54 12.46 14.39
CA LYS A 11 -0.73 13.21 13.41
C LYS A 11 -1.58 13.83 12.31
N PHE A 12 -2.57 13.11 11.78
CA PHE A 12 -3.50 13.65 10.79
C PHE A 12 -4.37 14.76 11.37
N LEU A 13 -4.85 14.68 12.61
CA LEU A 13 -5.62 15.76 13.25
C LEU A 13 -4.73 16.98 13.56
N THR A 14 -3.47 16.79 13.94
CA THR A 14 -2.52 17.90 14.09
C THR A 14 -2.23 18.55 12.73
N SER A 15 -2.11 17.78 11.65
CA SER A 15 -2.05 18.31 10.28
C SER A 15 -3.37 18.95 9.86
N TYR A 16 -4.53 18.36 10.19
CA TYR A 16 -5.87 18.87 9.85
C TYR A 16 -6.16 20.23 10.52
N ASN A 17 -5.71 20.41 11.76
CA ASN A 17 -5.81 21.70 12.45
C ASN A 17 -4.86 22.76 11.85
N LYS A 18 -3.73 22.36 11.27
CA LYS A 18 -2.86 23.23 10.46
C LYS A 18 -3.46 23.53 9.08
N GLN A 19 -4.27 22.62 8.56
CA GLN A 19 -4.90 22.65 7.25
C GLN A 19 -6.21 23.45 7.20
N ALA A 20 -6.90 23.56 8.34
CA ALA A 20 -8.20 24.23 8.45
C ALA A 20 -8.15 25.73 8.08
N ASP A 21 -6.96 26.32 8.01
CA ASP A 21 -6.74 27.68 7.53
C ASP A 21 -6.67 27.79 5.98
N ASN A 22 -6.63 26.67 5.25
CA ASN A 22 -6.57 26.61 3.78
C ASN A 22 -7.68 25.73 3.17
N PRO A 23 -8.75 26.29 2.55
CA PRO A 23 -9.87 25.52 2.00
C PRO A 23 -9.52 24.58 0.84
N CYS A 24 -8.29 24.65 0.31
CA CYS A 24 -7.82 23.86 -0.83
C CYS A 24 -7.36 22.42 -0.47
N GLU A 25 -7.27 22.07 0.81
CA GLU A 25 -6.67 20.81 1.26
C GLU A 25 -7.68 19.78 1.84
N THR A 26 -8.93 19.89 1.41
CA THR A 26 -10.11 19.21 1.99
C THR A 26 -10.19 17.68 1.76
N VAL A 27 -9.33 17.07 0.93
CA VAL A 27 -9.52 15.65 0.53
C VAL A 27 -9.18 14.63 1.62
N GLY A 28 -8.39 14.99 2.63
CA GLY A 28 -8.15 14.17 3.83
C GLY A 28 -7.85 12.68 3.58
N LEU A 29 -8.42 11.79 4.40
CA LEU A 29 -8.25 10.32 4.26
C LEU A 29 -8.76 9.78 2.91
N LEU A 30 -9.80 10.41 2.35
CA LEU A 30 -10.37 10.02 1.06
C LEU A 30 -9.38 10.29 -0.08
N GLY A 31 -8.69 11.44 -0.05
CA GLY A 31 -7.65 11.80 -1.00
C GLY A 31 -6.46 10.84 -0.94
N VAL A 32 -6.05 10.44 0.26
CA VAL A 32 -5.01 9.42 0.44
C VAL A 32 -5.43 8.08 -0.15
N ALA A 33 -6.68 7.65 0.08
CA ALA A 33 -7.22 6.41 -0.48
C ALA A 33 -7.26 6.44 -2.02
N TRP A 34 -7.70 7.56 -2.61
CA TRP A 34 -7.73 7.76 -4.06
C TRP A 34 -6.33 7.81 -4.69
N ALA A 35 -5.38 8.51 -4.06
CA ALA A 35 -4.01 8.57 -4.56
C ALA A 35 -3.36 7.18 -4.56
N PHE A 36 -3.51 6.42 -3.46
CA PHE A 36 -2.94 5.07 -3.37
C PHE A 36 -3.62 4.08 -4.32
N GLY A 37 -4.96 4.05 -4.36
CA GLY A 37 -5.72 3.18 -5.25
C GLY A 37 -5.52 3.53 -6.72
N GLY A 38 -5.49 4.82 -7.06
CA GLY A 38 -5.26 5.33 -8.41
C GLY A 38 -3.86 5.01 -8.92
N MET A 39 -2.83 5.15 -8.08
CA MET A 39 -1.46 4.74 -8.44
C MET A 39 -1.37 3.25 -8.74
N ILE A 40 -1.98 2.39 -7.90
CA ILE A 40 -2.02 0.94 -8.15
C ILE A 40 -2.77 0.64 -9.45
N PHE A 41 -3.91 1.29 -9.71
CA PHE A 41 -4.68 1.12 -10.94
C PHE A 41 -3.85 1.42 -12.19
N ILE A 42 -3.15 2.57 -12.22
CA ILE A 42 -2.29 2.97 -13.35
C ILE A 42 -1.14 1.97 -13.53
N LEU A 43 -0.49 1.57 -12.44
CA LEU A 43 0.63 0.63 -12.49
C LEU A 43 0.18 -0.75 -12.98
N VAL A 44 -0.96 -1.26 -12.51
CA VAL A 44 -1.50 -2.54 -13.00
C VAL A 44 -1.92 -2.42 -14.46
N TYR A 45 -2.64 -1.37 -14.86
CA TYR A 45 -3.07 -1.17 -16.24
C TYR A 45 -1.89 -1.15 -17.23
N SER A 46 -0.81 -0.46 -16.87
CA SER A 46 0.39 -0.38 -17.71
C SER A 46 1.23 -1.66 -17.72
N THR A 47 1.26 -2.42 -16.62
CA THR A 47 2.12 -3.61 -16.48
C THR A 47 1.40 -4.94 -16.74
N ALA A 48 0.06 -4.94 -16.81
CA ALA A 48 -0.76 -6.13 -17.06
C ALA A 48 -0.40 -6.82 -18.38
N GLY A 49 -0.20 -6.05 -19.46
CA GLY A 49 0.14 -6.60 -20.78
C GLY A 49 1.54 -7.20 -20.89
N ILE A 50 2.44 -6.93 -19.93
CA ILE A 50 3.85 -7.40 -19.97
C ILE A 50 4.07 -8.51 -18.94
N SER A 51 3.66 -8.28 -17.69
CA SER A 51 4.01 -9.12 -16.53
C SER A 51 2.83 -9.78 -15.84
N GLY A 52 1.59 -9.47 -16.26
CA GLY A 52 0.36 -9.85 -15.56
C GLY A 52 0.01 -8.92 -14.38
N GLY A 53 0.78 -7.86 -14.14
CA GLY A 53 0.43 -6.81 -13.18
C GLY A 53 0.43 -7.26 -11.72
N HIS A 54 1.29 -8.21 -11.33
CA HIS A 54 1.22 -8.81 -9.98
C HIS A 54 1.48 -7.78 -8.87
N ILE A 55 2.52 -6.94 -9.03
CA ILE A 55 2.91 -5.76 -8.22
C ILE A 55 3.09 -5.99 -6.69
N ASN A 56 2.64 -7.13 -6.17
CA ASN A 56 2.57 -7.47 -4.76
C ASN A 56 3.01 -8.94 -4.57
N PRO A 57 3.91 -9.21 -3.60
CA PRO A 57 4.36 -10.57 -3.30
C PRO A 57 3.21 -11.51 -2.92
N ALA A 58 2.19 -11.02 -2.20
CA ALA A 58 1.02 -11.80 -1.81
C ALA A 58 0.16 -12.20 -3.03
N VAL A 59 0.04 -11.32 -4.02
CA VAL A 59 -0.65 -11.62 -5.29
C VAL A 59 0.12 -12.65 -6.10
N THR A 60 1.44 -12.47 -6.19
CA THR A 60 2.33 -13.42 -6.88
C THR A 60 2.23 -14.81 -6.23
N PHE A 61 2.14 -14.87 -4.90
CA PHE A 61 1.92 -16.11 -4.16
C PHE A 61 0.54 -16.72 -4.43
N GLY A 62 -0.53 -15.92 -4.47
CA GLY A 62 -1.86 -16.40 -4.85
C GLY A 62 -1.89 -17.04 -6.24
N LEU A 63 -1.22 -16.42 -7.22
CA LEU A 63 -1.08 -16.93 -8.58
C LEU A 63 -0.23 -18.19 -8.67
N LEU A 64 0.77 -18.34 -7.79
CA LEU A 64 1.54 -19.56 -7.64
C LEU A 64 0.67 -20.71 -7.09
N LEU A 65 -0.18 -20.45 -6.10
CA LEU A 65 -1.08 -21.47 -5.51
C LEU A 65 -2.07 -22.04 -6.54
N ILE A 66 -2.58 -21.19 -7.44
CA ILE A 66 -3.45 -21.63 -8.54
C ILE A 66 -2.67 -22.11 -9.78
N ARG A 67 -1.34 -22.27 -9.68
CA ARG A 67 -0.44 -22.77 -10.73
C ARG A 67 -0.44 -21.96 -12.04
N LYS A 68 -0.79 -20.67 -11.98
CA LYS A 68 -0.71 -19.75 -13.13
C LYS A 68 0.71 -19.24 -13.38
N VAL A 69 1.60 -19.35 -12.40
CA VAL A 69 3.01 -18.89 -12.46
C VAL A 69 3.92 -19.97 -11.90
N SER A 70 5.09 -20.20 -12.53
CA SER A 70 6.08 -21.17 -12.04
C SER A 70 6.80 -20.65 -10.77
N LEU A 71 7.22 -21.55 -9.88
CA LEU A 71 7.85 -21.21 -8.59
C LEU A 71 9.06 -20.28 -8.76
N ILE A 72 9.95 -20.56 -9.71
CA ILE A 72 11.14 -19.76 -9.97
C ILE A 72 10.75 -18.34 -10.42
N ARG A 73 9.75 -18.22 -11.30
CA ARG A 73 9.25 -16.92 -11.77
C ARG A 73 8.55 -16.15 -10.65
N ALA A 74 7.81 -16.85 -9.78
CA ALA A 74 7.17 -16.24 -8.62
C ALA A 74 8.20 -15.65 -7.65
N ILE A 75 9.26 -16.40 -7.32
CA ILE A 75 10.33 -15.91 -6.44
C ILE A 75 11.06 -14.71 -7.07
N ALA A 76 11.39 -14.79 -8.37
CA ALA A 76 12.03 -13.67 -9.07
C ALA A 76 11.16 -12.40 -9.04
N TYR A 77 9.84 -12.53 -9.23
CA TYR A 77 8.91 -11.41 -9.11
C TYR A 77 8.85 -10.84 -7.69
N MET A 78 8.81 -11.69 -6.66
CA MET A 78 8.79 -11.23 -5.26
C MET A 78 10.07 -10.43 -4.92
N VAL A 79 11.24 -10.91 -5.35
CA VAL A 79 12.50 -10.19 -5.15
C VAL A 79 12.50 -8.85 -5.86
N ALA A 80 12.10 -8.81 -7.14
CA ALA A 80 12.02 -7.57 -7.91
C ALA A 80 11.04 -6.56 -7.29
N GLN A 81 9.89 -7.03 -6.78
CA GLN A 81 8.90 -6.18 -6.10
C GLN A 81 9.45 -5.59 -4.80
N CYS A 82 10.14 -6.39 -3.98
CA CYS A 82 10.78 -5.91 -2.76
C CYS A 82 11.88 -4.87 -3.06
N LEU A 83 12.72 -5.13 -4.07
CA LEU A 83 13.74 -4.17 -4.49
C LEU A 83 13.13 -2.87 -5.02
N GLY A 84 12.07 -2.95 -5.84
CA GLY A 84 11.33 -1.79 -6.32
C GLY A 84 10.74 -0.96 -5.18
N ALA A 85 10.18 -1.61 -4.15
CA ALA A 85 9.66 -0.93 -2.97
C ALA A 85 10.77 -0.21 -2.18
N ILE A 86 11.92 -0.85 -1.98
CA ILE A 86 13.08 -0.24 -1.30
C ILE A 86 13.57 0.99 -2.08
N CYS A 87 13.76 0.88 -3.39
CA CYS A 87 14.17 1.99 -4.23
C CYS A 87 13.16 3.13 -4.22
N GLY A 88 11.85 2.82 -4.33
CA GLY A 88 10.78 3.82 -4.28
C GLY A 88 10.77 4.60 -2.96
N VAL A 89 10.86 3.90 -1.83
CA VAL A 89 10.96 4.52 -0.49
C VAL A 89 12.23 5.37 -0.38
N GLY A 90 13.36 4.90 -0.92
CA GLY A 90 14.62 5.65 -0.95
C GLY A 90 14.53 6.96 -1.73
N ILE A 91 13.85 6.96 -2.88
CA ILE A 91 13.61 8.18 -3.68
C ILE A 91 12.73 9.16 -2.91
N VAL A 92 11.64 8.69 -2.28
CA VAL A 92 10.77 9.56 -1.47
C VAL A 92 11.54 10.18 -0.31
N LYS A 93 12.38 9.40 0.38
CA LYS A 93 13.24 9.91 1.46
C LYS A 93 14.22 10.97 0.94
N GLY A 94 14.80 10.78 -0.23
CA GLY A 94 15.76 11.73 -0.81
C GLY A 94 15.16 13.04 -1.32
N ILE A 95 13.87 13.04 -1.71
CA ILE A 95 13.19 14.24 -2.23
C ILE A 95 12.39 14.96 -1.13
N LEU A 96 11.80 14.23 -0.19
CA LEU A 96 10.92 14.75 0.86
C LEU A 96 11.40 14.34 2.26
N GLU A 97 12.65 14.63 2.60
CA GLU A 97 13.29 14.17 3.85
C GLU A 97 12.50 14.60 5.12
N ASP A 98 12.21 15.89 5.27
CA ASP A 98 11.51 16.43 6.45
C ASP A 98 10.10 15.82 6.63
N TYR A 99 9.37 15.67 5.52
CA TYR A 99 8.02 15.11 5.55
C TYR A 99 8.05 13.60 5.77
N TYR A 100 9.06 12.90 5.21
CA TYR A 100 9.26 11.47 5.36
C TYR A 100 9.49 11.08 6.83
N GLU A 101 10.32 11.84 7.55
CA GLU A 101 10.57 11.59 8.97
C GLU A 101 9.33 11.85 9.84
N ASP A 102 8.56 12.89 9.55
CA ASP A 102 7.34 13.17 10.31
C ASP A 102 6.28 12.08 10.12
N VAL A 103 6.10 11.55 8.90
CA VAL A 103 5.11 10.48 8.65
C VAL A 103 5.65 9.07 8.94
N GLY A 104 6.87 8.92 9.46
CA GLY A 104 7.47 7.63 9.79
C GLY A 104 7.70 6.75 8.55
N GLY A 105 8.06 7.36 7.42
CA GLY A 105 8.31 6.68 6.15
C GLY A 105 7.09 6.09 5.46
N GLY A 106 5.87 6.45 5.89
CA GLY A 106 4.62 5.98 5.30
C GLY A 106 4.28 4.52 5.61
N ALA A 107 5.02 3.88 6.53
CA ALA A 107 4.80 2.51 6.93
C ALA A 107 3.44 2.31 7.60
N ASN A 108 2.83 1.13 7.39
CA ASN A 108 1.62 0.76 8.10
C ASN A 108 1.98 0.34 9.52
N THR A 109 1.58 1.14 10.50
CA THR A 109 1.73 0.84 11.93
C THR A 109 0.37 0.53 12.54
N VAL A 110 0.37 -0.40 13.50
CA VAL A 110 -0.84 -0.73 14.27
C VAL A 110 -1.09 0.37 15.28
N SER A 111 -2.32 0.87 15.33
CA SER A 111 -2.73 1.82 16.36
C SER A 111 -2.54 1.21 17.76
N PRO A 112 -2.03 1.97 18.76
CA PRO A 112 -1.84 1.45 20.12
C PRO A 112 -3.14 1.02 20.81
N LEU A 113 -4.30 1.43 20.29
CA LEU A 113 -5.62 1.09 20.81
C LEU A 113 -6.20 -0.21 20.23
N TYR A 114 -5.54 -0.81 19.24
CA TYR A 114 -5.93 -2.11 18.68
C TYR A 114 -4.93 -3.22 19.00
N SER A 115 -5.45 -4.42 19.25
CA SER A 115 -4.63 -5.62 19.39
C SER A 115 -3.98 -6.00 18.07
N LYS A 116 -2.76 -6.57 18.15
CA LYS A 116 -2.05 -7.17 17.00
C LYS A 116 -2.92 -8.19 16.25
N GLY A 117 -3.79 -8.91 16.97
CA GLY A 117 -4.72 -9.87 16.36
C GLY A 117 -5.77 -9.22 15.47
N THR A 118 -6.35 -8.10 15.88
CA THR A 118 -7.32 -7.34 15.08
C THR A 118 -6.64 -6.74 13.84
N ALA A 119 -5.44 -6.19 14.01
CA ALA A 119 -4.61 -5.69 12.91
C ALA A 119 -4.33 -6.77 11.86
N LEU A 120 -3.91 -7.95 12.30
CA LEU A 120 -3.66 -9.09 11.43
C LEU A 120 -4.93 -9.51 10.67
N GLY A 121 -6.08 -9.58 11.35
CA GLY A 121 -7.37 -9.89 10.72
C GLY A 121 -7.73 -8.92 9.60
N ALA A 122 -7.54 -7.62 9.79
CA ALA A 122 -7.80 -6.64 8.75
C ALA A 122 -6.84 -6.74 7.55
N GLU A 123 -5.55 -7.03 7.78
CA GLU A 123 -4.60 -7.25 6.70
C GLU A 123 -4.91 -8.53 5.89
N ILE A 124 -5.38 -9.60 6.55
CA ILE A 124 -5.82 -10.83 5.87
C ILE A 124 -7.02 -10.53 4.97
N ILE A 125 -8.05 -9.87 5.48
CA ILE A 125 -9.25 -9.54 4.70
C ILE A 125 -8.89 -8.60 3.53
N GLY A 126 -8.11 -7.56 3.78
CA GLY A 126 -7.70 -6.62 2.74
C GLY A 126 -6.86 -7.28 1.65
N THR A 127 -5.93 -8.16 2.03
CA THR A 127 -5.12 -8.93 1.07
C THR A 127 -5.96 -9.92 0.31
N PHE A 128 -6.92 -10.59 0.96
CA PHE A 128 -7.84 -11.51 0.29
C PHE A 128 -8.64 -10.81 -0.80
N VAL A 129 -9.22 -9.63 -0.49
CA VAL A 129 -9.96 -8.83 -1.48
C VAL A 129 -9.04 -8.43 -2.63
N LEU A 130 -7.83 -7.95 -2.33
CA LEU A 130 -6.86 -7.53 -3.35
C LEU A 130 -6.46 -8.70 -4.27
N VAL A 131 -6.15 -9.87 -3.70
CA VAL A 131 -5.81 -11.08 -4.49
C VAL A 131 -7.01 -11.55 -5.29
N TYR A 132 -8.21 -11.59 -4.70
CA TYR A 132 -9.43 -11.97 -5.39
C TYR A 132 -9.73 -11.06 -6.59
N THR A 133 -9.55 -9.74 -6.44
CA THR A 133 -9.73 -8.80 -7.55
C THR A 133 -8.75 -9.08 -8.69
N VAL A 134 -7.48 -9.35 -8.40
CA VAL A 134 -6.50 -9.70 -9.45
C VAL A 134 -6.90 -11.02 -10.12
N LEU A 135 -7.22 -12.05 -9.34
CA LEU A 135 -7.64 -13.35 -9.87
C LEU A 135 -8.91 -13.28 -10.73
N SER A 136 -9.84 -12.39 -10.38
CA SER A 136 -11.05 -12.16 -11.17
C SER A 136 -10.77 -11.41 -12.48
N ALA A 137 -9.71 -10.59 -12.50
CA ALA A 137 -9.32 -9.79 -13.66
C ALA A 137 -8.40 -10.53 -14.66
N THR A 138 -7.79 -11.65 -14.28
CA THR A 138 -6.90 -12.50 -15.11
C THR A 138 -7.52 -13.84 -15.49
#